data_AF-A0A940CYX3-F1
#
_entry.id   AF-A0A940CYX3-F1
#
_cell.length_a   1.000
_cell.length_b   1.000
_cell.length_c   1.000
_cell.angle_alpha   90.00
_cell.angle_beta   90.00
_cell.angle_gamma   90.00
#
_symmetry.space_group_name_H-M   'P 1'
#
loop_
_entity.id
_entity.type
_entity.pdbx_description
1 polymer ?
#
loop_
_entity_poly.entity_id
_entity_poly.type
_entity_poly.pdbx_seq_one_letter_code
_entity_poly.pdbx_strand_id
1 'polypeptide(L)'
;MAKVLRKIVEIDEELCNGCGKCVLACQEGAIAIIDGKAKLVGEIYCDGLGACIGECPTGALKIVEREAEEFKSTSKSISTAKLTSALTHWPVQIRLVPASAPFLKNAKLLICADCVPVAYPGLHTELLPDRKIMIGCPKFDPADLYIEKFSQIFKDVPLKSIEIAIMEVPCCRGFVYILNEARKIAEKEISFKIYTFGVKGEILKEEEV
;
A
#
# COMPACT_ATOMS: atom_id res chain seq x y z
N MET A 1 -2.12 10.27 -30.88
CA MET A 1 -1.90 8.91 -30.35
C MET A 1 -2.28 7.90 -31.43
N ALA A 2 -1.74 6.68 -31.42
CA ALA A 2 -2.10 5.66 -32.42
C ALA A 2 -3.54 5.21 -32.18
N LYS A 3 -4.38 5.25 -33.24
CA LYS A 3 -5.74 4.72 -33.22
C LYS A 3 -5.73 3.29 -33.74
N VAL A 4 -6.56 2.44 -33.15
CA VAL A 4 -6.75 1.05 -33.57
C VAL A 4 -8.23 0.79 -33.84
N LEU A 5 -8.52 -0.11 -34.78
CA LEU A 5 -9.89 -0.57 -35.01
C LEU A 5 -10.29 -1.46 -33.84
N ARG A 6 -11.28 -1.04 -33.05
CA ARG A 6 -11.77 -1.80 -31.90
C ARG A 6 -13.23 -1.55 -31.61
N LYS A 7 -13.81 -2.44 -30.79
CA LYS A 7 -15.16 -2.28 -30.25
C LYS A 7 -15.18 -1.19 -29.18
N ILE A 8 -16.15 -0.31 -29.25
CA ILE A 8 -16.37 0.78 -28.29
C ILE A 8 -17.86 1.07 -28.15
N VAL A 9 -18.27 1.56 -26.98
CA VAL A 9 -19.65 1.99 -26.75
C VAL A 9 -19.87 3.35 -27.44
N GLU A 10 -20.89 3.43 -28.28
CA GLU A 10 -21.44 4.66 -28.83
C GLU A 10 -22.74 5.01 -28.10
N ILE A 11 -22.91 6.29 -27.79
CA ILE A 11 -24.06 6.82 -27.06
C ILE A 11 -24.83 7.75 -28.01
N ASP A 12 -26.10 7.43 -28.21
CA ASP A 12 -27.05 8.28 -28.92
C ASP A 12 -27.60 9.35 -27.97
N GLU A 13 -27.18 10.60 -28.16
CA GLU A 13 -27.61 11.72 -27.31
C GLU A 13 -29.09 12.08 -27.51
N GLU A 14 -29.70 11.76 -28.65
CA GLU A 14 -31.13 12.03 -28.90
C GLU A 14 -32.00 11.09 -28.06
N LEU A 15 -31.62 9.81 -27.98
CA LEU A 15 -32.30 8.80 -27.17
C LEU A 15 -31.94 8.87 -25.68
N CYS A 16 -30.80 9.45 -25.32
CA CYS A 16 -30.37 9.53 -23.93
C CYS A 16 -31.23 10.52 -23.13
N ASN A 17 -31.81 10.08 -22.02
CA ASN A 17 -32.59 10.95 -21.12
C ASN A 17 -31.81 11.41 -19.87
N GLY A 18 -30.51 11.11 -19.78
CA GLY A 18 -29.67 11.53 -18.65
C GLY A 18 -29.86 10.76 -17.35
N CYS A 19 -30.59 9.63 -17.34
CA CYS A 19 -30.93 8.92 -16.08
C CYS A 19 -29.74 8.33 -15.30
N GLY A 20 -28.54 8.24 -15.88
CA GLY A 20 -27.32 7.83 -15.16
C GLY A 20 -27.13 6.33 -14.91
N LYS A 21 -28.08 5.45 -15.27
CA LYS A 21 -27.93 4.00 -15.04
C LYS A 21 -26.68 3.39 -15.68
N CYS A 22 -26.33 3.84 -16.88
CA CYS A 22 -25.11 3.42 -17.58
C CYS A 22 -23.82 3.81 -16.86
N VAL A 23 -23.81 4.90 -16.08
CA VAL A 23 -22.66 5.34 -15.28
C VAL A 23 -22.41 4.32 -14.16
N LEU A 24 -23.46 3.88 -13.47
CA LEU A 24 -23.37 2.89 -12.38
C LEU A 24 -22.98 1.50 -12.88
N ALA A 25 -23.37 1.16 -14.11
CA ALA A 25 -23.06 -0.12 -14.74
C ALA A 25 -21.61 -0.22 -15.27
N CYS A 26 -20.93 0.91 -15.44
CA CYS A 26 -19.61 0.95 -16.06
C CYS A 26 -18.51 0.70 -15.03
N GLN A 27 -17.99 -0.53 -15.00
CA GLN A 27 -16.93 -0.95 -14.08
C GLN A 27 -15.62 -0.14 -14.25
N GLU A 28 -15.33 0.30 -15.48
CA GLU A 28 -14.13 1.09 -15.80
C GLU A 28 -14.30 2.60 -15.50
N GLY A 29 -15.50 3.05 -15.14
CA GLY A 29 -15.79 4.47 -14.93
C GLY A 29 -15.71 5.33 -16.21
N ALA A 30 -15.92 4.72 -17.38
CA ALA A 30 -15.74 5.36 -18.68
C ALA A 30 -16.86 6.34 -19.07
N ILE A 31 -18.01 6.30 -18.39
CA ILE A 31 -19.21 7.07 -18.73
C ILE A 31 -19.53 8.03 -17.57
N ALA A 32 -19.84 9.29 -17.90
CA ALA A 32 -20.38 10.27 -16.96
C ALA A 32 -21.60 10.99 -17.54
N ILE A 33 -22.40 11.62 -16.69
CA ILE A 33 -23.44 12.55 -17.13
C ILE A 33 -22.83 13.95 -17.25
N ILE A 34 -22.79 14.48 -18.47
CA ILE A 34 -22.26 15.80 -18.82
C ILE A 34 -23.34 16.52 -19.64
N ASP A 35 -23.71 17.72 -19.22
CA ASP A 35 -24.80 18.51 -19.82
C ASP A 35 -26.15 17.75 -19.91
N GLY A 36 -26.43 16.91 -18.90
CA GLY A 36 -27.65 16.11 -18.83
C GLY A 36 -27.69 14.90 -19.76
N LYS A 37 -26.58 14.58 -20.45
CA LYS A 37 -26.47 13.41 -21.34
C LYS A 37 -25.32 12.51 -20.91
N ALA A 38 -25.44 11.21 -21.17
CA ALA A 38 -24.34 10.28 -20.96
C ALA A 38 -23.26 10.51 -22.03
N LYS A 39 -22.02 10.68 -21.60
CA LYS A 39 -20.86 10.86 -22.48
C LYS A 39 -19.70 9.98 -22.01
N LEU A 40 -18.88 9.52 -22.95
CA LEU A 40 -17.59 8.93 -22.60
C LEU A 40 -16.66 10.03 -22.09
N VAL A 41 -16.11 9.86 -20.89
CA VAL A 41 -15.12 10.82 -20.33
C VAL A 41 -13.77 10.71 -21.04
N GLY A 42 -13.54 9.60 -21.72
CA GLY A 42 -12.42 9.38 -22.63
C GLY A 42 -12.55 8.02 -23.28
N GLU A 43 -12.29 7.93 -24.59
CA GLU A 43 -12.39 6.66 -25.32
C GLU A 43 -11.43 5.60 -24.76
N ILE A 44 -10.27 6.02 -24.27
CA ILE A 44 -9.26 5.17 -23.63
C ILE A 44 -9.80 4.39 -22.44
N TYR A 45 -10.88 4.83 -21.79
CA TYR A 45 -11.43 4.17 -20.62
C TYR A 45 -12.56 3.19 -20.95
N CYS A 46 -13.10 3.24 -22.17
CA CYS A 46 -14.10 2.27 -22.62
C CYS A 46 -13.40 1.01 -23.11
N ASP A 47 -13.64 -0.12 -22.47
CA ASP A 47 -13.12 -1.44 -22.84
C ASP A 47 -13.86 -2.07 -24.03
N GLY A 48 -15.05 -1.58 -24.36
CA GLY A 48 -15.92 -2.12 -25.41
C GLY A 48 -16.71 -3.37 -24.98
N LEU A 49 -16.76 -3.70 -23.68
CA LEU A 49 -17.47 -4.87 -23.15
C LEU A 49 -18.99 -4.73 -23.26
N GLY A 50 -19.53 -3.53 -23.07
CA GLY A 50 -20.95 -3.23 -23.23
C GLY A 50 -21.85 -3.53 -22.02
N ALA A 51 -21.29 -3.68 -20.81
CA ALA A 51 -22.06 -3.91 -19.58
C ALA A 51 -23.17 -2.85 -19.34
N CYS A 52 -22.94 -1.62 -19.79
CA CYS A 52 -23.88 -0.50 -19.67
C CYS A 52 -25.10 -0.57 -20.62
N ILE A 53 -25.08 -1.42 -21.65
CA ILE A 53 -26.12 -1.46 -22.68
C ILE A 53 -27.43 -2.01 -22.10
N GLY A 54 -27.37 -3.11 -21.33
CA GLY A 54 -28.55 -3.73 -20.73
C GLY A 54 -29.23 -2.84 -19.68
N GLU A 55 -28.49 -1.89 -19.11
CA GLU A 55 -28.98 -0.98 -18.07
C GLU A 55 -29.62 0.29 -18.63
N CYS A 56 -29.51 0.53 -19.95
CA CYS A 56 -30.07 1.71 -20.58
C CYS A 56 -31.57 1.54 -20.84
N PRO A 57 -32.46 2.28 -20.15
CA PRO A 57 -33.90 2.11 -20.31
C PRO A 57 -34.42 2.67 -21.64
N THR A 58 -33.64 3.52 -22.31
CA THR A 58 -34.02 4.14 -23.59
C THR A 58 -33.35 3.49 -24.80
N GLY A 59 -32.48 2.49 -24.58
CA GLY A 59 -31.75 1.84 -25.67
C GLY A 59 -30.70 2.74 -26.36
N ALA A 60 -30.27 3.83 -25.72
CA ALA A 60 -29.37 4.82 -26.29
C ALA A 60 -27.91 4.36 -26.45
N LEU A 61 -27.54 3.16 -26.00
CA LEU A 61 -26.15 2.67 -25.99
C LEU A 61 -26.02 1.45 -26.91
N LYS A 62 -24.99 1.44 -27.76
CA LYS A 62 -24.67 0.30 -28.64
C LYS A 62 -23.15 0.10 -28.73
N ILE A 63 -22.71 -1.13 -28.99
CA ILE A 63 -21.32 -1.38 -29.37
C ILE A 63 -21.18 -1.14 -30.87
N VAL A 64 -20.19 -0.34 -31.25
CA VAL A 64 -19.75 -0.15 -32.64
C VAL A 64 -18.30 -0.54 -32.77
N GLU A 65 -17.87 -0.84 -34.00
CA GLU A 65 -16.47 -1.04 -34.34
C GLU A 65 -15.99 0.19 -35.11
N ARG A 66 -15.03 0.92 -34.54
CA ARG A 66 -14.46 2.14 -35.16
C ARG A 66 -13.03 2.36 -34.71
N GLU A 67 -12.32 3.26 -35.40
CA GLU A 67 -11.01 3.71 -34.96
C GLU A 67 -11.13 4.51 -33.66
N ALA A 68 -10.49 4.01 -32.60
CA ALA A 68 -10.42 4.64 -31.29
C ALA A 68 -9.02 4.45 -30.69
N GLU A 69 -8.67 5.27 -29.69
CA GLU A 69 -7.46 5.06 -28.92
C GLU A 69 -7.50 3.71 -28.18
N GLU A 70 -6.35 3.05 -28.04
CA GLU A 70 -6.24 1.77 -27.33
C GLU A 70 -6.74 1.87 -25.88
N PHE A 71 -7.49 0.86 -25.44
CA PHE A 71 -8.04 0.83 -24.08
C PHE A 71 -6.93 0.79 -23.03
N LYS A 72 -7.08 1.61 -21.99
CA LYS A 72 -6.26 1.64 -20.79
C LYS A 72 -7.16 1.45 -19.58
N SER A 73 -7.07 0.27 -18.98
CA SER A 73 -7.76 -0.06 -17.74
C SER A 73 -7.50 0.99 -16.67
N THR A 74 -8.58 1.54 -16.10
CA THR A 74 -8.50 2.37 -14.89
C THR A 74 -8.39 1.50 -13.63
N SER A 75 -8.80 0.23 -13.74
CA SER A 75 -8.53 -0.76 -12.72
C SER A 75 -7.04 -1.15 -12.78
N LYS A 76 -6.25 -0.63 -11.84
CA LYS A 76 -5.12 -1.41 -11.34
C LYS A 76 -5.75 -2.70 -10.83
N SER A 77 -5.64 -3.78 -11.60
CA SER A 77 -6.01 -5.11 -11.14
C SER A 77 -5.22 -5.40 -9.88
N ILE A 78 -5.83 -5.20 -8.71
CA ILE A 78 -5.35 -5.84 -7.49
C ILE A 78 -5.55 -7.32 -7.78
N SER A 79 -4.45 -8.02 -7.99
CA SER A 79 -4.41 -9.47 -8.10
C SER A 79 -5.33 -10.06 -7.03
N THR A 80 -6.34 -10.81 -7.46
CA THR A 80 -7.26 -11.55 -6.58
C THR A 80 -6.60 -12.76 -5.94
N ALA A 81 -5.28 -12.93 -6.10
CA ALA A 81 -4.52 -13.89 -5.32
C ALA A 81 -4.72 -13.54 -3.84
N LYS A 82 -5.35 -14.46 -3.10
CA LYS A 82 -5.59 -14.35 -1.67
C LYS A 82 -4.26 -14.07 -0.98
N LEU A 83 -4.01 -12.82 -0.60
CA LEU A 83 -2.82 -12.41 0.11
C LEU A 83 -2.77 -13.17 1.43
N THR A 84 -1.76 -14.04 1.58
CA THR A 84 -1.48 -14.71 2.83
C THR A 84 -0.60 -13.81 3.69
N SER A 85 -0.85 -13.82 5.00
CA SER A 85 -0.01 -13.06 5.92
C SER A 85 1.39 -13.66 5.96
N ALA A 86 2.41 -12.83 5.70
CA ALA A 86 3.82 -13.18 5.91
C ALA A 86 4.25 -13.17 7.39
N LEU A 87 3.32 -12.94 8.34
CA LEU A 87 3.65 -12.91 9.77
C LEU A 87 3.99 -14.32 10.27
N THR A 88 5.14 -14.45 10.93
CA THR A 88 5.67 -15.75 11.40
C THR A 88 5.76 -15.86 12.91
N HIS A 89 5.28 -14.87 13.66
CA HIS A 89 5.31 -14.87 15.12
C HIS A 89 4.24 -13.96 15.73
N TRP A 90 3.97 -14.15 17.02
CA TRP A 90 3.10 -13.30 17.84
C TRP A 90 3.59 -13.36 19.29
N PRO A 91 3.48 -12.28 20.10
CA PRO A 91 2.95 -10.94 19.80
C PRO A 91 3.90 -10.08 18.96
N VAL A 92 3.39 -8.99 18.37
CA VAL A 92 4.20 -8.08 17.53
C VAL A 92 4.56 -6.76 18.21
N GLN A 93 3.83 -6.34 19.23
CA GLN A 93 4.06 -5.06 19.91
C GLN A 93 5.40 -5.08 20.67
N ILE A 94 6.24 -4.06 20.49
CA ILE A 94 7.56 -3.96 21.16
C ILE A 94 7.42 -4.15 22.68
N ARG A 95 6.35 -3.60 23.26
CA ARG A 95 6.04 -3.70 24.69
C ARG A 95 5.71 -5.11 25.17
N LEU A 96 5.18 -5.96 24.28
CA LEU A 96 4.73 -7.31 24.60
C LEU A 96 5.78 -8.38 24.30
N VAL A 97 6.70 -8.12 23.36
CA VAL A 97 7.75 -9.07 23.01
C VAL A 97 8.81 -9.12 24.12
N PRO A 98 9.08 -10.29 24.72
CA PRO A 98 10.22 -10.45 25.63
C PRO A 98 11.54 -10.23 24.89
N ALA A 99 12.53 -9.59 25.53
CA ALA A 99 13.86 -9.39 24.91
C ALA A 99 14.54 -10.71 24.54
N SER A 100 14.26 -11.77 25.31
CA SER A 100 14.79 -13.12 25.12
C SER A 100 13.92 -14.02 24.23
N ALA A 101 12.94 -13.46 23.51
CA ALA A 101 12.01 -14.24 22.70
C ALA A 101 12.75 -15.19 21.72
N PRO A 102 12.45 -16.51 21.70
CA PRO A 102 13.21 -17.46 20.92
C PRO A 102 13.28 -17.16 19.42
N PHE A 103 12.22 -16.57 18.86
CA PHE A 103 12.14 -16.22 17.44
C PHE A 103 13.09 -15.09 17.03
N LEU A 104 13.68 -14.33 17.96
CA LEU A 104 14.64 -13.27 17.66
C LEU A 104 16.04 -13.82 17.36
N LYS A 105 16.36 -15.04 17.77
CA LYS A 105 17.70 -15.64 17.53
C LYS A 105 17.96 -15.78 16.04
N ASN A 106 19.07 -15.22 15.56
CA ASN A 106 19.48 -15.15 14.16
C ASN A 106 18.45 -14.50 13.23
N ALA A 107 17.55 -13.66 13.76
CA ALA A 107 16.50 -13.01 12.99
C ALA A 107 17.04 -11.80 12.21
N LYS A 108 16.40 -11.52 11.06
CA LYS A 108 16.36 -10.16 10.50
C LYS A 108 15.27 -9.41 11.27
N LEU A 109 15.65 -8.52 12.18
CA LEU A 109 14.70 -7.78 13.01
C LEU A 109 14.18 -6.56 12.24
N LEU A 110 12.86 -6.45 12.09
CA LEU A 110 12.19 -5.28 11.52
C LEU A 110 11.50 -4.49 12.64
N ILE A 111 12.05 -3.32 12.98
CA ILE A 111 11.44 -2.38 13.92
C ILE A 111 10.53 -1.46 13.12
N CYS A 112 9.23 -1.49 13.38
CA CYS A 112 8.23 -0.87 12.52
C CYS A 112 7.40 0.16 13.28
N ALA A 113 7.19 1.35 12.70
CA ALA A 113 6.26 2.32 13.25
C ALA A 113 4.80 1.89 13.01
N ASP A 114 3.92 2.12 13.99
CA ASP A 114 2.49 1.74 13.92
C ASP A 114 1.77 2.21 12.65
N CYS A 115 2.17 3.36 12.09
CA CYS A 115 1.55 3.92 10.89
C CYS A 115 2.01 3.25 9.59
N VAL A 116 3.16 2.56 9.56
CA VAL A 116 3.71 1.96 8.34
C VAL A 116 2.79 0.88 7.75
N PRO A 117 2.26 -0.11 8.52
CA PRO A 117 1.33 -1.09 7.96
C PRO A 117 0.07 -0.50 7.35
N VAL A 118 -0.36 0.67 7.84
CA VAL A 118 -1.56 1.36 7.36
C VAL A 118 -1.26 2.17 6.09
N ALA A 119 -0.12 2.87 6.06
CA ALA A 119 0.28 3.70 4.94
C ALA A 119 0.89 2.90 3.78
N TYR A 120 1.61 1.81 4.08
CA TYR A 120 2.35 1.01 3.12
C TYR A 120 1.71 -0.37 2.90
N PRO A 121 0.92 -0.55 1.81
CA PRO A 121 0.24 -1.82 1.54
C PRO A 121 1.21 -2.97 1.26
N GLY A 122 2.45 -2.67 0.85
CA GLY A 122 3.49 -3.66 0.55
C GLY A 122 4.14 -4.30 1.78
N LEU A 123 3.68 -4.01 3.01
CA LEU A 123 4.31 -4.55 4.22
C LEU A 123 4.41 -6.08 4.18
N HIS A 124 3.31 -6.78 3.89
CA HIS A 124 3.29 -8.25 3.92
C HIS A 124 3.96 -8.89 2.70
N THR A 125 4.11 -8.16 1.60
CA THR A 125 4.66 -8.69 0.34
C THR A 125 6.14 -8.39 0.16
N GLU A 126 6.66 -7.32 0.78
CA GLU A 126 7.99 -6.80 0.48
C GLU A 126 8.88 -6.62 1.73
N LEU A 127 8.30 -6.13 2.84
CA LEU A 127 9.06 -5.84 4.07
C LEU A 127 9.04 -7.00 5.07
N LEU A 128 7.90 -7.62 5.30
CA LEU A 128 7.76 -8.64 6.33
C LEU A 128 8.36 -10.02 5.97
N PRO A 129 8.42 -10.46 4.69
CA PRO A 129 9.01 -11.75 4.34
C PRO A 129 10.41 -11.93 4.93
N ASP A 130 10.66 -13.09 5.54
CA ASP A 130 11.91 -13.47 6.24
C ASP A 130 12.34 -12.59 7.43
N ARG A 131 11.48 -11.66 7.87
CA ARG A 131 11.77 -10.75 8.98
C ARG A 131 10.90 -11.05 10.20
N LYS A 132 11.44 -10.74 11.38
CA LYS A 132 10.69 -10.73 12.64
C LYS A 132 10.35 -9.29 12.96
N ILE A 133 9.08 -8.95 12.92
CA ILE A 133 8.62 -7.58 13.18
C ILE A 133 8.45 -7.31 14.67
N MET A 134 8.85 -6.13 15.13
CA MET A 134 8.43 -5.53 16.39
C MET A 134 7.87 -4.14 16.08
N ILE A 135 6.60 -3.91 16.42
CA ILE A 135 5.86 -2.69 16.07
C ILE A 135 5.59 -1.80 17.29
N GLY A 136 5.60 -0.47 17.10
CA GLY A 136 5.16 0.48 18.12
C GLY A 136 5.24 1.94 17.65
N CYS A 137 5.04 2.90 18.55
CA CYS A 137 5.11 4.33 18.23
C CYS A 137 5.94 5.11 19.26
N PRO A 138 7.07 5.72 18.88
CA PRO A 138 7.96 6.42 19.82
C PRO A 138 7.36 7.71 20.39
N LYS A 139 6.23 8.18 19.85
CA LYS A 139 5.48 9.33 20.38
C LYS A 139 4.52 8.94 21.50
N PHE A 140 3.92 7.75 21.43
CA PHE A 140 2.88 7.32 22.37
C PHE A 140 3.38 6.31 23.38
N ASP A 141 4.41 5.54 23.04
CA ASP A 141 5.03 4.57 23.94
C ASP A 141 6.17 5.21 24.74
N PRO A 142 6.41 4.76 25.98
CA PRO A 142 7.52 5.27 26.80
C PRO A 142 8.88 4.93 26.17
N ALA A 143 9.68 5.95 25.85
CA ALA A 143 10.98 5.78 25.21
C ALA A 143 11.94 4.93 26.05
N ASP A 144 11.98 5.14 27.37
CA ASP A 144 12.88 4.41 28.29
C ASP A 144 12.63 2.90 28.25
N LEU A 145 11.37 2.48 28.11
CA LEU A 145 11.01 1.06 27.98
C LEU A 145 11.61 0.48 26.69
N TYR A 146 11.58 1.23 25.59
CA TYR A 146 12.16 0.77 24.32
C TYR A 146 13.69 0.73 24.39
N ILE A 147 14.31 1.75 24.99
CA ILE A 147 15.76 1.80 25.19
C ILE A 147 16.22 0.59 26.00
N GLU A 148 15.55 0.29 27.12
CA GLU A 148 15.83 -0.89 27.94
C GLU A 148 15.62 -2.19 27.15
N LYS A 149 14.48 -2.32 26.46
CA LYS A 149 14.15 -3.51 25.66
C LYS A 149 15.21 -3.80 24.60
N PHE A 150 15.56 -2.79 23.81
CA PHE A 150 16.50 -2.96 22.71
C PHE A 150 17.93 -3.12 23.21
N SER A 151 18.33 -2.47 24.31
CA SER A 151 19.66 -2.70 24.90
C SER A 151 19.84 -4.15 25.36
N GLN A 152 18.81 -4.76 25.97
CA GLN A 152 18.81 -6.19 26.32
C GLN A 152 18.90 -7.07 25.06
N ILE A 153 18.08 -6.79 24.04
CA ILE A 153 18.11 -7.54 22.77
C ILE A 153 19.51 -7.46 22.13
N PHE A 154 20.10 -6.27 22.05
CA PHE A 154 21.40 -6.05 21.43
C PHE A 154 22.55 -6.72 22.18
N LYS A 155 22.41 -6.89 23.49
CA LYS A 155 23.41 -7.54 24.34
C LYS A 155 23.33 -9.07 24.28
N ASP A 156 22.11 -9.62 24.37
CA ASP A 156 21.91 -11.03 24.69
C ASP A 156 21.45 -11.87 23.49
N VAL A 157 21.00 -11.24 22.40
CA VAL A 157 20.43 -11.95 21.23
C VAL A 157 21.28 -11.73 19.99
N PRO A 158 21.83 -12.79 19.36
CA PRO A 158 22.51 -12.67 18.08
C PRO A 158 21.47 -12.38 16.98
N LEU A 159 21.47 -11.16 16.44
CA LEU A 159 20.64 -10.76 15.30
C LEU A 159 21.45 -10.86 14.00
N LYS A 160 20.77 -11.17 12.88
CA LYS A 160 21.40 -11.21 11.56
C LYS A 160 21.50 -9.82 10.93
N SER A 161 20.45 -9.01 11.10
CA SER A 161 20.39 -7.62 10.66
C SER A 161 19.28 -6.89 11.39
N ILE A 162 19.36 -5.56 11.41
CA ILE A 162 18.32 -4.70 11.98
C ILE A 162 17.88 -3.70 10.92
N GLU A 163 16.58 -3.72 10.66
CA GLU A 163 15.90 -2.87 9.69
C GLU A 163 14.84 -2.05 10.44
N ILE A 164 14.69 -0.79 10.08
CA ILE A 164 13.77 0.14 10.72
C ILE A 164 12.85 0.71 9.65
N ALA A 165 11.53 0.56 9.81
CA ALA A 165 10.53 1.14 8.93
C ALA A 165 9.80 2.28 9.66
N ILE A 166 9.98 3.50 9.18
CA ILE A 166 9.43 4.72 9.78
C ILE A 166 8.69 5.58 8.77
N MET A 167 7.79 6.42 9.25
CA MET A 167 7.18 7.47 8.42
C MET A 167 8.09 8.71 8.36
N GLU A 168 7.94 9.54 7.32
CA GLU A 168 8.67 10.81 7.14
C GLU A 168 8.41 11.86 8.24
N VAL A 169 7.33 11.68 9.00
CA VAL A 169 6.90 12.61 10.03
C VAL A 169 7.89 12.67 11.19
N PRO A 170 8.06 13.84 11.82
CA PRO A 170 9.08 14.06 12.84
C PRO A 170 8.98 13.13 14.05
N CYS A 171 7.76 12.65 14.38
CA CYS A 171 7.59 11.75 15.51
C CYS A 171 8.33 10.41 15.33
N CYS A 172 8.46 9.88 14.10
CA CYS A 172 9.11 8.59 13.91
C CYS A 172 10.64 8.64 14.04
N ARG A 173 11.25 9.83 13.99
CA ARG A 173 12.69 10.00 14.27
C ARG A 173 13.06 9.59 15.71
N GLY A 174 12.08 9.52 16.61
CA GLY A 174 12.27 9.00 17.96
C GLY A 174 12.82 7.57 17.99
N PHE A 175 12.51 6.73 17.00
CA PHE A 175 13.11 5.39 16.90
C PHE A 175 14.61 5.43 16.71
N VAL A 176 15.11 6.31 15.85
CA VAL A 176 16.56 6.45 15.60
C VAL A 176 17.27 6.85 16.89
N TYR A 177 16.70 7.79 17.65
CA TYR A 177 17.22 8.17 18.97
C TYR A 177 17.23 6.98 19.94
N ILE A 178 16.08 6.31 20.11
CA ILE A 178 15.93 5.17 21.02
C ILE A 178 16.96 4.06 20.73
N LEU A 179 17.14 3.71 19.46
CA LEU A 179 18.05 2.63 19.06
C LEU A 179 19.52 3.03 19.20
N ASN A 180 19.83 4.31 18.99
CA ASN A 180 21.17 4.86 19.26
C ASN A 180 21.51 4.91 20.75
N GLU A 181 20.55 5.17 21.63
CA GLU A 181 20.78 5.06 23.07
C GLU A 181 20.91 3.59 23.50
N ALA A 182 20.07 2.71 22.95
CA ALA A 182 20.14 1.28 23.22
C ALA A 182 21.49 0.65 22.83
N ARG A 183 22.06 1.03 21.66
CA ARG A 183 23.38 0.51 21.23
C ARG A 183 24.53 0.99 22.12
N LYS A 184 24.44 2.24 22.64
CA LYS A 184 25.42 2.78 23.60
C LYS A 184 25.38 2.00 24.90
N ILE A 185 24.19 1.76 25.45
CA ILE A 185 24.02 0.98 26.70
C ILE A 185 24.46 -0.47 26.52
N ALA A 186 24.21 -1.06 25.35
CA ALA A 186 24.65 -2.41 25.04
C ALA A 186 26.17 -2.51 24.77
N GLU A 187 26.86 -1.38 24.61
CA GLU A 187 28.28 -1.29 24.21
C GLU A 187 28.55 -2.08 22.92
N LYS A 188 27.65 -1.94 21.93
CA LYS A 188 27.74 -2.60 20.62
C LYS A 188 27.68 -1.59 19.49
N GLU A 189 28.61 -1.73 18.54
CA GLU A 189 28.52 -1.07 17.24
C GLU A 189 27.57 -1.89 16.35
N ILE A 190 26.38 -1.34 16.09
CA ILE A 190 25.32 -1.98 15.31
C ILE A 190 24.89 -1.00 14.23
N SER A 191 24.91 -1.45 12.97
CA SER A 191 24.34 -0.70 11.86
C SER A 191 22.85 -1.00 11.69
N PHE A 192 22.11 0.00 11.24
CA PHE A 192 20.69 -0.06 10.97
C PHE A 192 20.43 0.33 9.53
N LYS A 193 19.59 -0.45 8.83
CA LYS A 193 18.99 0.01 7.56
C LYS A 193 17.64 0.66 7.84
N ILE A 194 17.44 1.90 7.41
CA ILE A 194 16.22 2.68 7.65
C ILE A 194 15.46 2.87 6.33
N TYR A 195 14.19 2.48 6.33
CA TYR A 195 13.21 2.79 5.30
C TYR A 195 12.31 3.93 5.79
N THR A 196 12.26 5.03 5.03
CA THR A 196 11.39 6.18 5.32
C THR A 196 10.24 6.22 4.32
N PHE A 197 9.01 6.12 4.81
CA PHE A 197 7.78 6.13 4.02
C PHE A 197 7.09 7.51 4.09
N GLY A 198 6.62 8.00 2.95
CA GLY A 198 5.80 9.20 2.86
C GLY A 198 4.40 8.97 3.42
N VAL A 199 3.69 10.06 3.74
CA VAL A 199 2.31 9.99 4.24
C VAL A 199 1.31 9.42 3.21
N LYS A 200 1.71 9.27 1.94
CA LYS A 200 0.92 8.63 0.88
C LYS A 200 1.38 7.20 0.57
N GLY A 201 2.31 6.64 1.34
CA GLY A 201 2.76 5.25 1.23
C GLY A 201 3.88 5.02 0.22
N GLU A 202 4.49 6.06 -0.34
CA GLU A 202 5.69 5.96 -1.16
C GLU A 202 6.95 5.73 -0.31
N ILE A 203 7.93 4.98 -0.82
CA ILE A 203 9.26 4.91 -0.21
C ILE A 203 10.01 6.18 -0.62
N LEU A 204 10.37 7.02 0.36
CA LEU A 204 11.08 8.28 0.12
C LEU A 204 12.59 8.11 0.22
N LYS A 205 13.06 7.25 1.14
CA LYS A 205 14.49 7.09 1.42
C LYS A 205 14.81 5.72 1.99
N GLU A 206 15.95 5.18 1.57
CA GLU A 206 16.64 4.05 2.18
C GLU A 206 18.07 4.49 2.56
N GLU A 207 18.46 4.31 3.82
CA GLU A 207 19.80 4.67 4.29
C GLU A 207 20.34 3.68 5.32
N GLU A 208 21.66 3.62 5.48
CA GLU A 208 22.34 2.82 6.49
C GLU A 208 23.03 3.76 7.50
N VAL A 209 22.83 3.52 8.80
CA VAL A 209 23.25 4.40 9.92
C VAL A 209 23.87 3.58 11.06
#